data_AF-A0A8S2V218-F1
#
_entry.id   AF-A0A8S2V218-F1
#
_cell.length_a   1.000
_cell.length_b   1.000
_cell.length_c   1.000
_cell.angle_alpha   90.00
_cell.angle_beta   90.00
_cell.angle_gamma   90.00
#
_symmetry.space_group_name_H-M   'P 1'
#
loop_
_entity.id
_entity.type
_entity.pdbx_description
1 polymer ?
#
loop_
_entity_poly.entity_id
_entity_poly.type
_entity_poly.pdbx_seq_one_letter_code
_entity_poly.pdbx_strand_id
1 'polypeptide(L)'
;MNNIKQNYFQENLDLNQRIDYLEEMKDFLDEDVFIESNNLNQQYIRKLKITFDRIQQLENEQILLKIRFEQLEQESNRFEDQIKEFEIERNQLIDQIQQMDKDLNSAKQTIEQRNSIIQEKLKRRNEMENRKDELEKFAYVFNYKIRELTSEMGPRQREVQALMEQFNNMDNEYDLLNQNNEKYSIKISAYKARLRAAEKELQYEINSIRKLNEIVANINEDLKLCCHLIDQPKQLIRIIRSVYEKYVLQIHTQIDLGQMSLFDCERQRAYFERTNQRLKSKISFDFQRQKYIQIRRIQEQISMMREISSYGLKVIEVERILSDLDIVSNVAFSMNATTSNEIVHALKIAQGSDFIEKKQTEINSIINQQEKRIEQLRDSIEILEENLRQTSKQFQLELTFNINYSTN
;
A
#
# COMPACT_ATOMS: atom_id res chain seq x y z
N MET A 1 103.73 -165.24 -39.26
CA MET A 1 103.59 -164.41 -38.03
C MET A 1 103.99 -162.93 -38.22
N ASN A 2 104.23 -162.42 -39.45
CA ASN A 2 104.51 -160.99 -39.72
C ASN A 2 103.32 -160.20 -40.30
N ASN A 3 102.23 -160.84 -40.74
CA ASN A 3 101.05 -160.15 -41.30
C ASN A 3 100.09 -159.57 -40.25
N ILE A 4 100.22 -159.95 -38.98
CA ILE A 4 99.31 -159.46 -37.92
C ILE A 4 99.80 -158.12 -37.34
N LYS A 5 101.12 -157.86 -37.29
CA LYS A 5 101.67 -156.58 -36.81
C LYS A 5 101.55 -155.43 -37.81
N GLN A 6 101.52 -155.72 -39.13
CA GLN A 6 101.29 -154.68 -40.14
C GLN A 6 99.82 -154.23 -40.18
N ASN A 7 98.86 -155.16 -40.05
CA ASN A 7 97.44 -154.82 -39.99
C ASN A 7 97.08 -153.97 -38.76
N TYR A 8 97.62 -154.29 -37.59
CA TYR A 8 97.40 -153.49 -36.37
C TYR A 8 98.00 -152.08 -36.45
N PHE A 9 99.10 -151.88 -37.19
CA PHE A 9 99.68 -150.53 -37.36
C PHE A 9 98.90 -149.71 -38.38
N GLN A 10 98.41 -150.34 -39.46
CA GLN A 10 97.54 -149.69 -40.45
C GLN A 10 96.19 -149.29 -39.84
N GLU A 11 95.55 -150.18 -39.06
CA GLU A 11 94.28 -149.88 -38.37
C GLU A 11 94.42 -148.75 -37.34
N ASN A 12 95.52 -148.69 -36.59
CA ASN A 12 95.75 -147.59 -35.64
C ASN A 12 96.07 -146.27 -36.34
N LEU A 13 96.72 -146.29 -37.50
CA LEU A 13 96.95 -145.09 -38.31
C LEU A 13 95.62 -144.57 -38.91
N ASP A 14 94.76 -145.48 -39.40
CA ASP A 14 93.41 -145.16 -39.88
C ASP A 14 92.51 -144.65 -38.74
N LEU A 15 92.63 -145.23 -37.54
CA LEU A 15 91.88 -144.79 -36.37
C LEU A 15 92.28 -143.39 -35.93
N ASN A 16 93.59 -143.09 -35.91
CA ASN A 16 94.10 -141.77 -35.55
C ASN A 16 93.72 -140.71 -36.60
N GLN A 17 93.81 -141.02 -37.89
CA GLN A 17 93.33 -140.12 -38.95
C GLN A 17 91.82 -139.86 -38.83
N ARG A 18 91.05 -140.84 -38.37
CA ARG A 18 89.62 -140.70 -38.13
C ARG A 18 89.30 -139.93 -36.84
N ILE A 19 90.14 -140.04 -35.81
CA ILE A 19 90.05 -139.22 -34.60
C ILE A 19 90.36 -137.77 -34.94
N ASP A 20 91.44 -137.50 -35.68
CA ASP A 20 91.81 -136.16 -36.14
C ASP A 20 90.67 -135.54 -36.98
N TYR A 21 90.07 -136.32 -37.89
CA TYR A 21 88.91 -135.87 -38.68
C TYR A 21 87.67 -135.58 -37.82
N LEU A 22 87.42 -136.38 -36.76
CA LEU A 22 86.29 -136.16 -35.86
C LEU A 22 86.53 -134.98 -34.91
N GLU A 23 87.77 -134.74 -34.50
CA GLU A 23 88.17 -133.56 -33.72
C GLU A 23 88.05 -132.29 -34.58
N GLU A 24 88.53 -132.31 -35.83
CA GLU A 24 88.33 -131.21 -36.77
C GLU A 24 86.84 -130.96 -37.05
N MET A 25 86.04 -132.00 -37.25
CA MET A 25 84.59 -131.87 -37.45
C MET A 25 83.88 -131.33 -36.20
N LYS A 26 84.31 -131.74 -35.00
CA LYS A 26 83.78 -131.21 -33.74
C LYS A 26 84.14 -129.75 -33.56
N ASP A 27 85.37 -129.36 -33.86
CA ASP A 27 85.82 -127.96 -33.79
C ASP A 27 85.04 -127.10 -34.79
N PHE A 28 84.78 -127.59 -36.01
CA PHE A 28 83.89 -126.94 -36.98
C PHE A 28 82.47 -126.77 -36.44
N LEU A 29 81.90 -127.81 -35.84
CA LEU A 29 80.55 -127.75 -35.26
C LEU A 29 80.47 -126.82 -34.04
N ASP A 30 81.47 -126.85 -33.17
CA ASP A 30 81.56 -125.96 -32.00
C ASP A 30 81.75 -124.51 -32.43
N GLU A 31 82.52 -124.26 -33.50
CA GLU A 31 82.68 -122.94 -34.12
C GLU A 31 81.38 -122.47 -34.79
N ASP A 32 80.68 -123.34 -35.52
CA ASP A 32 79.36 -123.04 -36.11
C ASP A 32 78.31 -122.72 -35.03
N VAL A 33 78.23 -123.53 -33.97
CA VAL A 33 77.34 -123.31 -32.82
C VAL A 33 77.71 -122.01 -32.10
N PHE A 34 79.01 -121.72 -31.95
CA PHE A 34 79.48 -120.48 -31.36
C PHE A 34 79.11 -119.27 -32.21
N ILE A 35 79.29 -119.35 -33.53
CA ILE A 35 78.90 -118.31 -34.50
C ILE A 35 77.38 -118.10 -34.46
N GLU A 36 76.59 -119.17 -34.47
CA GLU A 36 75.12 -119.09 -34.39
C GLU A 36 74.66 -118.49 -33.07
N SER A 37 75.22 -118.94 -31.94
CA SER A 37 74.93 -118.41 -30.60
C SER A 37 75.30 -116.93 -30.50
N ASN A 38 76.45 -116.53 -31.03
CA ASN A 38 76.89 -115.14 -31.06
C ASN A 38 75.99 -114.29 -31.97
N ASN A 39 75.60 -114.80 -33.14
CA ASN A 39 74.65 -114.15 -34.04
C ASN A 39 73.28 -113.96 -33.37
N LEU A 40 72.78 -114.98 -32.69
CA LEU A 40 71.52 -114.92 -31.96
C LEU A 40 71.60 -113.90 -30.81
N ASN A 41 72.69 -113.90 -30.05
CA ASN A 41 72.94 -112.94 -28.98
C ASN A 41 73.01 -111.50 -29.53
N GLN A 42 73.72 -111.28 -30.64
CA GLN A 42 73.76 -109.98 -31.31
C GLN A 42 72.36 -109.53 -31.79
N GLN A 43 71.53 -110.45 -32.30
CA GLN A 43 70.14 -110.12 -32.66
C GLN A 43 69.32 -109.72 -31.44
N TYR A 44 69.46 -110.43 -30.31
CA TYR A 44 68.77 -110.08 -29.07
C TYR A 44 69.26 -108.74 -28.51
N ILE A 45 70.56 -108.45 -28.52
CA ILE A 45 71.11 -107.15 -28.12
C ILE A 45 70.56 -106.02 -29.01
N ARG A 46 70.49 -106.23 -30.33
CA ARG A 46 69.88 -105.25 -31.25
C ARG A 46 68.39 -105.03 -30.94
N LYS A 47 67.63 -106.11 -30.74
CA LYS A 47 66.21 -106.01 -30.36
C LYS A 47 66.04 -105.27 -29.03
N LEU A 48 66.81 -105.62 -28.02
CA LEU A 48 66.80 -104.96 -26.70
C LEU A 48 67.11 -103.47 -26.82
N LYS A 49 68.11 -103.10 -27.63
CA LYS A 49 68.45 -101.69 -27.88
C LYS A 49 67.30 -100.94 -28.57
N ILE A 50 66.72 -101.51 -29.62
CA ILE A 50 65.58 -100.91 -30.33
C ILE A 50 64.38 -100.74 -29.39
N THR A 51 64.08 -101.76 -28.57
CA THR A 51 62.98 -101.67 -27.59
C THR A 51 63.28 -100.65 -26.51
N PHE A 52 64.52 -100.54 -26.05
CA PHE A 52 64.94 -99.56 -25.05
C PHE A 52 64.84 -98.13 -25.60
N ASP A 53 65.37 -97.88 -26.79
CA ASP A 53 65.27 -96.58 -27.47
C ASP A 53 63.80 -96.20 -27.72
N ARG A 54 62.94 -97.18 -28.04
CA ARG A 54 61.50 -96.94 -28.20
C ARG A 54 60.81 -96.61 -26.88
N ILE A 55 61.15 -97.28 -25.78
CA ILE A 55 60.63 -96.96 -24.44
C ILE A 55 61.02 -95.53 -24.07
N GLN A 56 62.29 -95.16 -24.26
CA GLN A 56 62.77 -93.82 -23.96
C GLN A 56 62.06 -92.74 -24.80
N GLN A 57 61.79 -93.01 -26.08
CA GLN A 57 60.98 -92.12 -26.92
C GLN A 57 59.54 -91.98 -26.38
N LEU A 58 58.90 -93.08 -26.00
CA LEU A 58 57.54 -93.06 -25.44
C LEU A 58 57.50 -92.30 -24.12
N GLU A 59 58.51 -92.44 -23.25
CA GLU A 59 58.63 -91.67 -22.02
C GLU A 59 58.75 -90.17 -22.30
N ASN A 60 59.58 -89.79 -23.27
CA ASN A 60 59.71 -88.39 -23.71
C ASN A 60 58.39 -87.84 -24.30
N GLU A 61 57.71 -88.62 -25.15
CA GLU A 61 56.39 -88.28 -25.70
C GLU A 61 55.35 -88.14 -24.57
N GLN A 62 55.39 -89.01 -23.56
CA GLN A 62 54.50 -88.96 -22.40
C GLN A 62 54.72 -87.69 -21.56
N ILE A 63 55.99 -87.32 -21.32
CA ILE A 63 56.32 -86.08 -20.58
C ILE A 63 55.84 -84.86 -21.37
N LEU A 64 56.09 -84.81 -22.68
CA LEU A 64 55.63 -83.71 -23.53
C LEU A 64 54.09 -83.60 -23.53
N LEU A 65 53.40 -84.73 -23.57
CA LEU A 65 51.94 -84.76 -23.52
C LEU A 65 51.40 -84.24 -22.18
N LYS A 66 52.05 -84.59 -21.05
CA LYS A 66 51.69 -84.05 -19.73
C LYS A 66 51.85 -82.53 -19.66
N ILE A 67 52.98 -82.00 -20.13
CA ILE A 67 53.21 -80.54 -20.14
C ILE A 67 52.15 -79.85 -21.01
N ARG A 68 51.84 -80.41 -22.18
CA ARG A 68 50.81 -79.85 -23.07
C ARG A 68 49.41 -79.91 -22.44
N PHE A 69 49.11 -81.00 -21.72
CA PHE A 69 47.85 -81.14 -20.99
C PHE A 69 47.73 -80.09 -19.89
N GLU A 70 48.77 -79.89 -19.08
CA GLU A 70 48.81 -78.86 -18.03
C GLU A 70 48.66 -77.44 -18.61
N GLN A 71 49.26 -77.15 -19.77
CA GLN A 71 49.09 -75.88 -20.48
C GLN A 71 47.64 -75.67 -20.93
N LEU A 72 47.02 -76.68 -21.56
CA LEU A 72 45.63 -76.61 -21.99
C LEU A 72 44.66 -76.47 -20.80
N GLU A 73 44.95 -77.13 -19.68
CA GLU A 73 44.17 -77.01 -18.45
C GLU A 73 44.27 -75.59 -17.86
N GLN A 74 45.48 -75.00 -17.83
CA GLN A 74 45.66 -73.61 -17.42
C GLN A 74 44.94 -72.63 -18.36
N GLU A 75 45.00 -72.84 -19.67
CA GLU A 75 44.26 -72.03 -20.65
C GLU A 75 42.74 -72.17 -20.46
N SER A 76 42.25 -73.40 -20.23
CA SER A 76 40.83 -73.65 -19.94
C SER A 76 40.37 -72.88 -18.69
N ASN A 77 41.14 -72.96 -17.60
CA ASN A 77 40.84 -72.23 -16.36
C ASN A 77 40.84 -70.70 -16.57
N ARG A 78 41.78 -70.18 -17.37
CA ARG A 78 41.80 -68.75 -17.72
C ARG A 78 40.57 -68.34 -18.52
N PHE A 79 40.14 -69.16 -19.48
CA PHE A 79 38.92 -68.88 -20.24
C PHE A 79 37.67 -68.95 -19.35
N GLU A 80 37.59 -69.88 -18.40
CA GLU A 80 36.49 -69.94 -17.44
C GLU A 80 36.40 -68.67 -16.58
N ASP A 81 37.54 -68.14 -16.11
CA ASP A 81 37.55 -66.90 -15.33
C ASP A 81 37.17 -65.68 -16.17
N GLN A 82 37.63 -65.60 -17.43
CA GLN A 82 37.20 -64.55 -18.36
C GLN A 82 35.70 -64.61 -18.65
N ILE A 83 35.12 -65.81 -18.79
CA ILE A 83 33.68 -65.97 -18.97
C ILE A 83 32.92 -65.42 -17.76
N LYS A 84 33.38 -65.70 -16.53
CA LYS A 84 32.75 -65.16 -15.32
C LYS A 84 32.83 -63.64 -15.25
N GLU A 85 33.98 -63.06 -15.59
CA GLU A 85 34.15 -61.59 -15.65
C GLU A 85 33.16 -60.97 -16.65
N PHE A 86 33.07 -61.51 -17.87
CA PHE A 86 32.11 -61.03 -18.86
C PHE A 86 30.65 -61.23 -18.45
N GLU A 87 30.32 -62.29 -17.70
CA GLU A 87 28.97 -62.48 -17.17
C GLU A 87 28.60 -61.42 -16.13
N ILE A 88 29.54 -61.04 -15.27
CA ILE A 88 29.34 -59.96 -14.29
C ILE A 88 29.13 -58.62 -15.02
N GLU A 89 29.99 -58.29 -15.96
CA GLU A 89 29.86 -57.06 -16.77
C GLU A 89 28.54 -57.02 -17.54
N ARG A 90 28.16 -58.13 -18.18
CA ARG A 90 26.88 -58.25 -18.88
C ARG A 90 25.70 -57.96 -17.95
N ASN A 91 25.70 -58.52 -16.75
CA ASN A 91 24.62 -58.30 -15.78
C ASN A 91 24.57 -56.84 -15.31
N GLN A 92 25.73 -56.21 -15.06
CA GLN A 92 25.79 -54.78 -14.74
C GLN A 92 25.23 -53.89 -15.87
N LEU A 93 25.55 -54.21 -17.13
CA LEU A 93 25.01 -53.49 -18.28
C LEU A 93 23.50 -53.68 -18.41
N ILE A 94 22.98 -54.89 -18.14
CA ILE A 94 21.53 -55.16 -18.13
C ILE A 94 20.83 -54.31 -17.06
N ASP A 95 21.38 -54.24 -15.85
CA ASP A 95 20.82 -53.43 -14.77
C ASP A 95 20.81 -51.94 -15.12
N GLN A 96 21.88 -51.45 -15.75
CA GLN A 96 21.96 -50.07 -16.25
C GLN A 96 20.90 -49.78 -17.32
N ILE A 97 20.73 -50.68 -18.30
CA ILE A 97 19.70 -50.56 -19.33
C ILE A 97 18.31 -50.49 -18.69
N GLN A 98 18.01 -51.38 -17.74
CA GLN A 98 16.71 -51.39 -17.06
C GLN A 98 16.45 -50.09 -16.27
N GLN A 99 17.48 -49.53 -15.64
CA GLN A 99 17.37 -48.26 -14.93
C GLN A 99 17.11 -47.12 -15.92
N MET A 100 17.86 -47.04 -17.02
CA MET A 100 17.66 -46.05 -18.06
C MET A 100 16.27 -46.13 -18.71
N ASP A 101 15.74 -47.34 -18.92
CA ASP A 101 14.39 -47.55 -19.44
C ASP A 101 13.30 -47.03 -18.48
N LYS A 102 13.48 -47.21 -17.17
CA LYS A 102 12.58 -46.64 -16.15
C LYS A 102 12.63 -45.12 -16.18
N ASP A 103 13.82 -44.54 -16.22
CA ASP A 103 14.01 -43.09 -16.26
C ASP A 103 13.40 -42.49 -17.54
N LEU A 104 13.61 -43.13 -18.69
CA LEU A 104 13.02 -42.73 -19.97
C LEU A 104 11.48 -42.78 -19.92
N ASN A 105 10.89 -43.82 -19.33
CA ASN A 105 9.44 -43.93 -19.19
C ASN A 105 8.86 -42.87 -18.24
N SER A 106 9.52 -42.58 -17.12
CA SER A 106 9.10 -41.52 -16.20
C SER A 106 9.20 -40.13 -16.85
N ALA A 107 10.25 -39.88 -17.64
CA ALA A 107 10.42 -38.64 -18.41
C ALA A 107 9.31 -38.49 -19.45
N LYS A 108 8.94 -39.56 -20.17
CA LYS A 108 7.82 -39.56 -21.13
C LYS A 108 6.49 -39.20 -20.45
N GLN A 109 6.17 -39.81 -19.31
CA GLN A 109 4.96 -39.49 -18.54
C GLN A 109 4.94 -38.03 -18.10
N THR A 110 6.08 -37.49 -17.66
CA THR A 110 6.21 -36.08 -17.28
C THR A 110 5.95 -35.15 -18.48
N ILE A 111 6.47 -35.50 -19.66
CA ILE A 111 6.22 -34.73 -20.90
C ILE A 111 4.72 -34.76 -21.26
N GLU A 112 4.07 -35.91 -21.16
CA GLU A 112 2.62 -36.03 -21.43
C GLU A 112 1.79 -35.19 -20.47
N GLN A 113 2.08 -35.24 -19.16
CA GLN A 113 1.40 -34.41 -18.16
C GLN A 113 1.60 -32.92 -18.44
N ARG A 114 2.83 -32.51 -18.75
CA ARG A 114 3.13 -31.11 -19.12
C ARG A 114 2.39 -30.68 -20.38
N ASN A 115 2.32 -31.53 -21.40
CA ASN A 115 1.57 -31.25 -22.63
C ASN A 115 0.07 -31.07 -22.34
N SER A 116 -0.52 -31.88 -21.46
CA SER A 116 -1.91 -31.72 -21.03
C SER A 116 -2.13 -30.35 -20.34
N ILE A 117 -1.24 -29.96 -19.44
CA ILE A 117 -1.30 -28.65 -18.77
C ILE A 117 -1.16 -27.51 -19.78
N ILE A 118 -0.23 -27.62 -20.72
CA ILE A 118 -0.04 -26.62 -21.78
C ILE A 118 -1.33 -26.48 -22.62
N GLN A 119 -1.97 -27.59 -23.00
CA GLN A 119 -3.22 -27.53 -23.74
C GLN A 119 -4.35 -26.85 -22.96
N GLU A 120 -4.47 -27.11 -21.66
CA GLU A 120 -5.45 -26.44 -20.81
C GLU A 120 -5.18 -24.92 -20.71
N LYS A 121 -3.91 -24.53 -20.53
CA LYS A 121 -3.50 -23.12 -20.51
C LYS A 121 -3.75 -22.42 -21.85
N LEU A 122 -3.55 -23.10 -22.97
CA LEU A 122 -3.86 -22.57 -24.30
C LEU A 122 -5.36 -22.37 -24.49
N LYS A 123 -6.20 -23.34 -24.08
CA LYS A 123 -7.66 -23.17 -24.10
C LYS A 123 -8.08 -21.96 -23.26
N ARG A 124 -7.54 -21.84 -22.03
CA ARG A 124 -7.84 -20.72 -21.15
C ARG A 124 -7.40 -19.38 -21.74
N ARG A 125 -6.25 -19.33 -22.40
CA ARG A 125 -5.78 -18.12 -23.11
C ARG A 125 -6.78 -17.71 -24.19
N ASN A 126 -7.23 -18.66 -25.02
CA ASN A 126 -8.17 -18.36 -26.10
C ASN A 126 -9.53 -17.89 -25.58
N GLU A 127 -10.04 -18.47 -24.49
CA GLU A 127 -11.26 -17.97 -23.82
C GLU A 127 -11.10 -16.53 -23.34
N MET A 128 -9.95 -16.22 -22.72
CA MET A 128 -9.65 -14.87 -22.24
C MET A 128 -9.49 -13.87 -23.39
N GLU A 129 -8.91 -14.29 -24.51
CA GLU A 129 -8.79 -13.50 -25.73
C GLU A 129 -10.17 -13.17 -26.33
N ASN A 130 -11.05 -14.17 -26.46
CA ASN A 130 -12.43 -13.95 -26.90
C ASN A 130 -13.18 -12.96 -25.98
N ARG A 131 -13.03 -13.11 -24.66
CA ARG A 131 -13.66 -12.20 -23.68
C ARG A 131 -13.08 -10.79 -23.75
N LYS A 132 -11.79 -10.66 -24.05
CA LYS A 132 -11.14 -9.37 -24.28
C LYS A 132 -11.75 -8.70 -25.52
N ASP A 133 -11.90 -9.41 -26.63
CA ASP A 133 -12.50 -8.88 -27.85
C ASP A 133 -13.96 -8.44 -27.65
N GLU A 134 -14.73 -9.17 -26.84
CA GLU A 134 -16.08 -8.77 -26.43
C GLU A 134 -16.07 -7.47 -25.62
N LEU A 135 -15.14 -7.34 -24.67
CA LEU A 135 -14.97 -6.10 -23.89
C LEU A 135 -14.56 -4.91 -24.76
N GLU A 136 -13.72 -5.12 -25.78
CA GLU A 136 -13.37 -4.08 -26.74
C GLU A 136 -14.59 -3.60 -27.55
N LYS A 137 -15.47 -4.54 -27.95
CA LYS A 137 -16.75 -4.17 -28.60
C LYS A 137 -17.65 -3.36 -27.67
N PHE A 138 -17.77 -3.74 -26.39
CA PHE A 138 -18.52 -2.95 -25.41
C PHE A 138 -17.90 -1.57 -25.20
N ALA A 139 -16.58 -1.47 -25.11
CA ALA A 139 -15.88 -0.21 -25.00
C ALA A 139 -16.17 0.70 -26.20
N TYR A 140 -16.20 0.15 -27.42
CA TYR A 140 -16.57 0.89 -28.62
C TYR A 140 -18.01 1.44 -28.54
N VAL A 141 -18.97 0.59 -28.18
CA VAL A 141 -20.38 0.99 -28.05
C VAL A 141 -20.58 2.05 -26.96
N PHE A 142 -19.94 1.90 -25.80
CA PHE A 142 -20.02 2.89 -24.72
C PHE A 142 -19.35 4.21 -25.10
N ASN A 143 -18.19 4.17 -25.75
CA ASN A 143 -17.53 5.39 -26.24
C ASN A 143 -18.40 6.12 -27.26
N TYR A 144 -19.07 5.40 -28.15
CA TYR A 144 -20.05 5.98 -29.06
C TYR A 144 -21.20 6.65 -28.27
N LYS A 145 -21.77 5.94 -27.28
CA LYS A 145 -22.89 6.46 -26.49
C LYS A 145 -22.50 7.70 -25.66
N ILE A 146 -21.30 7.72 -25.08
CA ILE A 146 -20.77 8.88 -24.35
C ILE A 146 -20.65 10.09 -25.29
N ARG A 147 -20.10 9.89 -26.50
CA ARG A 147 -19.98 10.97 -27.49
C ARG A 147 -21.33 11.52 -27.92
N GLU A 148 -22.29 10.63 -28.18
CA GLU A 148 -23.66 11.00 -28.53
C GLU A 148 -24.30 11.86 -27.42
N LEU A 149 -24.29 11.37 -26.18
CA LEU A 149 -24.86 12.10 -25.03
C LEU A 149 -24.14 13.43 -24.77
N THR A 150 -22.82 13.47 -24.91
CA THR A 150 -22.05 14.71 -24.75
C THR A 150 -22.41 15.72 -25.83
N SER A 151 -22.64 15.26 -27.07
CA SER A 151 -23.10 16.11 -28.17
C SER A 151 -24.51 16.67 -27.93
N GLU A 152 -25.40 15.89 -27.30
CA GLU A 152 -26.75 16.35 -26.92
C GLU A 152 -26.73 17.30 -25.72
N MET A 153 -25.82 17.10 -24.76
CA MET A 153 -25.69 17.97 -23.59
C MET A 153 -25.12 19.34 -23.94
N GLY A 154 -24.21 19.43 -24.93
CA GLY A 154 -23.61 20.69 -25.37
C GLY A 154 -24.58 21.84 -25.69
N PRO A 155 -25.62 21.66 -26.54
CA PRO A 155 -26.62 22.70 -26.81
C PRO A 155 -27.46 23.02 -25.57
N ARG A 156 -27.92 22.01 -24.82
CA ARG A 156 -28.71 22.23 -23.59
C ARG A 156 -27.94 23.04 -22.55
N GLN A 157 -26.64 22.79 -22.40
CA GLN A 157 -25.81 23.52 -21.46
C GLN A 157 -25.59 24.98 -21.89
N ARG A 158 -25.51 25.25 -23.20
CA ARG A 158 -25.49 26.62 -23.73
C ARG A 158 -26.82 27.35 -23.51
N GLU A 159 -27.94 26.68 -23.70
CA GLU A 159 -29.27 27.24 -23.40
C GLU A 159 -29.42 27.59 -21.92
N VAL A 160 -28.99 26.69 -21.02
CA VAL A 160 -29.00 26.96 -19.58
C VAL A 160 -28.12 28.15 -19.22
N GLN A 161 -26.91 28.26 -19.80
CA GLN A 161 -26.03 29.41 -19.57
C GLN A 161 -26.68 30.72 -20.06
N ALA A 162 -27.28 30.72 -21.25
CA ALA A 162 -27.98 31.89 -21.77
C ALA A 162 -29.16 32.31 -20.87
N LEU A 163 -29.93 31.35 -20.35
CA LEU A 163 -31.02 31.63 -19.42
C LEU A 163 -30.51 32.18 -18.08
N MET A 164 -29.38 31.66 -17.57
CA MET A 164 -28.75 32.18 -16.35
C MET A 164 -28.26 33.61 -16.52
N GLU A 165 -27.68 33.95 -17.69
CA GLU A 165 -27.29 35.32 -18.01
C GLU A 165 -28.51 36.26 -18.09
N GLN A 166 -29.60 35.81 -18.73
CA GLN A 166 -30.85 36.57 -18.77
C GLN A 166 -31.43 36.79 -17.37
N PHE A 167 -31.44 35.76 -16.53
CA PHE A 167 -31.91 35.84 -15.15
C PHE A 167 -31.09 36.85 -14.34
N ASN A 168 -29.75 36.78 -14.43
CA ASN A 168 -28.87 37.75 -13.76
C ASN A 168 -29.09 39.19 -14.24
N ASN A 169 -29.31 39.40 -15.54
CA ASN A 169 -29.60 40.73 -16.07
C ASN A 169 -30.95 41.24 -15.55
N MET A 170 -31.98 40.39 -15.51
CA MET A 170 -33.29 40.73 -14.96
C MET A 170 -33.22 41.02 -13.46
N ASP A 171 -32.46 40.25 -12.69
CA ASP A 171 -32.24 40.49 -11.26
C ASP A 171 -31.57 41.86 -11.02
N ASN A 172 -30.55 42.19 -11.83
CA ASN A 172 -29.90 43.50 -11.76
C ASN A 172 -30.87 44.65 -12.09
N GLU A 173 -31.72 44.48 -13.11
CA GLU A 173 -32.76 45.47 -13.46
C GLU A 173 -33.80 45.61 -12.34
N TYR A 174 -34.22 44.49 -11.75
CA TYR A 174 -35.15 44.46 -10.63
C TYR A 174 -34.58 45.20 -9.40
N ASP A 175 -33.32 44.95 -9.06
CA ASP A 175 -32.64 45.64 -7.96
C ASP A 175 -32.55 47.16 -8.21
N LEU A 176 -32.23 47.56 -9.45
CA LEU A 176 -32.21 48.98 -9.83
C LEU A 176 -33.60 49.62 -9.71
N LEU A 177 -34.65 48.92 -10.16
CA LEU A 177 -36.03 49.38 -10.04
C LEU A 177 -36.46 49.49 -8.57
N ASN A 178 -36.10 48.53 -7.73
CA ASN A 178 -36.38 48.56 -6.29
C ASN A 178 -35.69 49.74 -5.60
N GLN A 179 -34.40 49.97 -5.89
CA GLN A 179 -33.69 51.14 -5.38
C GLN A 179 -34.36 52.44 -5.82
N ASN A 180 -34.84 52.52 -7.06
CA ASN A 180 -35.56 53.69 -7.55
C ASN A 180 -36.92 53.85 -6.87
N ASN A 181 -37.68 52.77 -6.69
CA ASN A 181 -38.94 52.77 -5.95
C ASN A 181 -38.75 53.23 -4.50
N GLU A 182 -37.69 52.79 -3.83
CA GLU A 182 -37.34 53.25 -2.48
C GLU A 182 -37.05 54.76 -2.48
N LYS A 183 -36.23 55.25 -3.43
CA LYS A 183 -35.96 56.69 -3.60
C LYS A 183 -37.23 57.49 -3.83
N TYR A 184 -38.15 57.02 -4.67
CA TYR A 184 -39.43 57.70 -4.92
C TYR A 184 -40.35 57.66 -3.71
N SER A 185 -40.39 56.54 -2.97
CA SER A 185 -41.14 56.42 -1.72
C SER A 185 -40.68 57.45 -0.68
N ILE A 186 -39.36 57.63 -0.53
CA ILE A 186 -38.77 58.67 0.33
C ILE A 186 -39.15 60.07 -0.16
N LYS A 187 -39.09 60.34 -1.47
CA LYS A 187 -39.52 61.64 -2.02
C LYS A 187 -41.00 61.92 -1.75
N ILE A 188 -41.87 60.93 -1.96
CA ILE A 188 -43.31 61.05 -1.70
C ILE A 188 -43.56 61.34 -0.22
N SER A 189 -42.88 60.64 0.70
CA SER A 189 -43.05 60.89 2.14
C SER A 189 -42.57 62.28 2.53
N ALA A 190 -41.44 62.75 1.98
CA ALA A 190 -40.93 64.11 2.19
C ALA A 190 -41.89 65.18 1.66
N TYR A 191 -42.43 65.02 0.45
CA TYR A 191 -43.42 65.94 -0.11
C TYR A 191 -44.72 65.96 0.71
N LYS A 192 -45.20 64.80 1.16
CA LYS A 192 -46.37 64.71 2.06
C LYS A 192 -46.12 65.43 3.39
N ALA A 193 -44.93 65.29 3.97
CA ALA A 193 -44.56 66.00 5.20
C ALA A 193 -44.52 67.52 4.99
N ARG A 194 -43.93 67.98 3.87
CA ARG A 194 -43.87 69.40 3.50
C ARG A 194 -45.25 69.98 3.24
N LEU A 195 -46.13 69.23 2.57
CA LEU A 195 -47.52 69.63 2.34
C LEU A 195 -48.25 69.82 3.68
N ARG A 196 -48.16 68.85 4.60
CA ARG A 196 -48.77 68.95 5.93
C ARG A 196 -48.22 70.12 6.75
N ALA A 197 -46.93 70.44 6.62
CA ALA A 197 -46.34 71.60 7.28
C ALA A 197 -46.92 72.91 6.72
N ALA A 198 -46.96 73.06 5.40
CA ALA A 198 -47.55 74.22 4.74
C ALA A 198 -49.05 74.37 5.03
N GLU A 199 -49.81 73.28 5.07
CA GLU A 199 -51.22 73.28 5.48
C GLU A 199 -51.39 73.77 6.92
N LYS A 200 -50.53 73.35 7.84
CA LYS A 200 -50.56 73.82 9.23
C LYS A 200 -50.21 75.31 9.34
N GLU A 201 -49.20 75.78 8.62
CA GLU A 201 -48.84 77.20 8.55
C GLU A 201 -50.01 78.03 8.00
N LEU A 202 -50.62 77.58 6.90
CA LEU A 202 -51.79 78.24 6.33
C LEU A 202 -52.95 78.30 7.33
N GLN A 203 -53.24 77.21 8.04
CA GLN A 203 -54.27 77.20 9.09
C GLN A 203 -53.93 78.13 10.24
N TYR A 204 -52.66 78.21 10.63
CA TYR A 204 -52.19 79.14 11.66
C TYR A 204 -52.42 80.59 11.23
N GLU A 205 -52.04 80.95 10.01
CA GLU A 205 -52.26 82.29 9.45
C GLU A 205 -53.76 82.62 9.32
N ILE A 206 -54.58 81.69 8.82
CA ILE A 206 -56.04 81.88 8.75
C ILE A 206 -56.62 82.15 10.16
N ASN A 207 -56.22 81.38 11.15
CA ASN A 207 -56.68 81.56 12.52
C ASN A 207 -56.14 82.86 13.16
N SER A 208 -54.91 83.25 12.84
CA SER A 208 -54.31 84.51 13.25
C SER A 208 -55.10 85.69 12.67
N ILE A 209 -55.38 85.68 11.37
CA ILE A 209 -56.20 86.69 10.69
C ILE A 209 -57.60 86.75 11.29
N ARG A 210 -58.24 85.60 11.56
CA ARG A 210 -59.56 85.56 12.23
C ARG A 210 -59.51 86.25 13.60
N LYS A 211 -58.54 85.90 14.44
CA LYS A 211 -58.37 86.52 15.77
C LYS A 211 -58.11 88.02 15.66
N LEU A 212 -57.25 88.45 14.74
CA LEU A 212 -56.98 89.88 14.50
C LEU A 212 -58.24 90.61 14.04
N ASN A 213 -59.02 90.02 13.13
CA ASN A 213 -60.29 90.60 12.67
C ASN A 213 -61.33 90.68 13.81
N GLU A 214 -61.40 89.69 14.69
CA GLU A 214 -62.24 89.73 15.90
C GLU A 214 -61.80 90.86 16.85
N ILE A 215 -60.49 91.01 17.08
CA ILE A 215 -59.96 92.12 17.88
C ILE A 215 -60.33 93.46 17.27
N VAL A 216 -60.15 93.62 15.95
CA VAL A 216 -60.52 94.84 15.23
C VAL A 216 -62.03 95.11 15.30
N ALA A 217 -62.86 94.07 15.16
CA ALA A 217 -64.32 94.20 15.29
C ALA A 217 -64.72 94.64 16.70
N ASN A 218 -64.14 94.02 17.73
CA ASN A 218 -64.42 94.35 19.13
C ASN A 218 -63.93 95.77 19.48
N ILE A 219 -62.75 96.19 19.00
CA ILE A 219 -62.27 97.57 19.17
C ILE A 219 -63.23 98.55 18.48
N ASN A 220 -63.70 98.24 17.27
CA ASN A 220 -64.66 99.08 16.57
C ASN A 220 -65.99 99.18 17.30
N GLU A 221 -66.48 98.10 17.92
CA GLU A 221 -67.70 98.10 18.72
C GLU A 221 -67.51 98.90 20.02
N ASP A 222 -66.41 98.67 20.75
CA ASP A 222 -66.05 99.42 21.95
C ASP A 222 -65.85 100.92 21.64
N LEU A 223 -65.30 101.27 20.47
CA LEU A 223 -65.18 102.66 19.98
C LEU A 223 -66.54 103.25 19.61
N LYS A 224 -67.44 102.50 18.95
CA LYS A 224 -68.82 102.96 18.68
C LYS A 224 -69.56 103.26 19.98
N LEU A 225 -69.40 102.43 21.01
CA LEU A 225 -69.96 102.70 22.34
C LEU A 225 -69.38 103.99 22.95
N CYS A 226 -68.08 104.25 22.76
CA CYS A 226 -67.48 105.53 23.14
C CYS A 226 -68.07 106.71 22.35
N CYS A 227 -68.32 106.56 21.05
CA CYS A 227 -68.93 107.61 20.22
C CYS A 227 -70.36 107.98 20.67
N HIS A 228 -71.14 107.07 21.25
CA HIS A 228 -72.46 107.38 21.78
C HIS A 228 -72.41 108.21 23.09
N LEU A 229 -71.24 108.31 23.73
CA LEU A 229 -71.04 109.00 25.01
C LEU A 229 -70.30 110.34 24.85
N ILE A 230 -70.27 110.88 23.62
CA ILE A 230 -69.59 112.15 23.29
C ILE A 230 -70.14 113.32 24.11
N ASP A 231 -71.43 113.33 24.41
CA ASP A 231 -72.08 114.40 25.18
C ASP A 231 -71.79 114.33 26.70
N GLN A 232 -71.06 113.30 27.17
CA GLN A 232 -70.76 113.05 28.59
C GLN A 232 -69.25 112.89 28.86
N PRO A 233 -68.48 114.00 28.96
CA PRO A 233 -67.01 113.96 28.92
C PRO A 233 -66.36 113.19 30.08
N LYS A 234 -66.98 113.16 31.27
CA LYS A 234 -66.42 112.44 32.44
C LYS A 234 -66.54 110.92 32.32
N GLN A 235 -67.58 110.41 31.66
CA GLN A 235 -67.79 108.97 31.47
C GLN A 235 -66.97 108.44 30.30
N LEU A 236 -66.83 109.25 29.23
CA LEU A 236 -66.00 108.94 28.07
C LEU A 236 -64.53 108.66 28.44
N ILE A 237 -63.92 109.50 29.28
CA ILE A 237 -62.52 109.32 29.72
C ILE A 237 -62.31 107.99 30.46
N ARG A 238 -63.31 107.54 31.26
CA ARG A 238 -63.22 106.26 31.98
C ARG A 238 -63.26 105.07 31.03
N ILE A 239 -64.16 105.08 30.05
CA ILE A 239 -64.33 103.97 29.10
C ILE A 239 -63.15 103.91 28.14
N ILE A 240 -62.64 105.05 27.65
CA ILE A 240 -61.43 105.09 26.83
C ILE A 240 -60.21 104.54 27.60
N ARG A 241 -60.07 104.86 28.91
CA ARG A 241 -59.04 104.24 29.75
C ARG A 241 -59.20 102.72 29.86
N SER A 242 -60.43 102.22 30.05
CA SER A 242 -60.65 100.76 30.09
C SER A 242 -60.38 100.07 28.76
N VAL A 243 -60.68 100.71 27.62
CA VAL A 243 -60.35 100.20 26.29
C VAL A 243 -58.83 100.18 26.09
N TYR A 244 -58.12 101.22 26.52
CA TYR A 244 -56.66 101.27 26.48
C TYR A 244 -56.01 100.19 27.34
N GLU A 245 -56.49 99.97 28.57
CA GLU A 245 -56.02 98.89 29.44
C GLU A 245 -56.28 97.49 28.86
N LYS A 246 -57.47 97.29 28.28
CA LYS A 246 -57.89 95.99 27.72
C LYS A 246 -57.06 95.58 26.49
N TYR A 247 -56.80 96.50 25.55
CA TYR A 247 -56.15 96.13 24.29
C TYR A 247 -54.64 96.44 24.22
N VAL A 248 -54.13 97.38 25.02
CA VAL A 248 -52.70 97.80 24.95
C VAL A 248 -51.85 97.18 26.07
N LEU A 249 -52.37 97.05 27.30
CA LEU A 249 -51.61 96.47 28.42
C LEU A 249 -51.61 94.92 28.42
N GLN A 250 -52.63 94.27 27.85
CA GLN A 250 -52.65 92.79 27.71
C GLN A 250 -51.61 92.23 26.71
N ILE A 251 -51.06 93.05 25.81
CA ILE A 251 -50.04 92.62 24.85
C ILE A 251 -48.72 92.27 25.55
N HIS A 252 -48.38 92.96 26.65
CA HIS A 252 -47.14 92.71 27.40
C HIS A 252 -47.15 91.39 28.18
N THR A 253 -48.31 90.96 28.70
CA THR A 253 -48.40 89.71 29.49
C THR A 253 -48.34 88.45 28.62
N GLN A 254 -48.68 88.53 27.34
CA GLN A 254 -48.55 87.40 26.41
C GLN A 254 -47.11 87.11 25.98
N ILE A 255 -46.22 88.10 26.07
CA ILE A 255 -44.79 87.94 25.71
C ILE A 255 -44.05 87.08 26.75
N ASP A 256 -44.40 87.20 28.05
CA ASP A 256 -43.79 86.40 29.13
C ASP A 256 -44.23 84.93 29.10
N LEU A 257 -45.47 84.64 28.68
CA LEU A 257 -45.97 83.26 28.49
C LEU A 257 -45.22 82.54 27.34
N GLY A 258 -44.79 83.29 26.32
CA GLY A 258 -43.99 82.76 25.20
C GLY A 258 -42.60 82.28 25.63
N GLN A 259 -41.98 82.92 26.62
CA GLN A 259 -40.68 82.50 27.16
C GLN A 259 -40.79 81.19 27.95
N MET A 260 -41.88 81.00 28.71
CA MET A 260 -42.12 79.76 29.46
C MET A 260 -42.26 78.54 28.52
N SER A 261 -42.90 78.72 27.36
CA SER A 261 -43.07 77.65 26.36
C SER A 261 -41.77 77.23 25.67
N LEU A 262 -40.76 78.10 25.59
CA LEU A 262 -39.46 77.78 25.00
C LEU A 262 -38.65 76.84 25.92
N PHE A 263 -38.74 77.05 27.24
CA PHE A 263 -38.04 76.25 28.23
C PHE A 263 -38.49 74.77 28.22
N ASP A 264 -39.79 74.52 28.02
CA ASP A 264 -40.33 73.16 27.87
C ASP A 264 -39.87 72.48 26.58
N CYS A 265 -39.71 73.25 25.49
CA CYS A 265 -39.17 72.75 24.22
C CYS A 265 -37.70 72.32 24.37
N GLU A 266 -36.88 73.11 25.06
CA GLU A 266 -35.47 72.77 25.33
C GLU A 266 -35.34 71.51 26.19
N ARG A 267 -36.22 71.35 27.19
CA ARG A 267 -36.26 70.15 28.02
C ARG A 267 -36.62 68.90 27.22
N GLN A 268 -37.59 68.99 26.30
CA GLN A 268 -37.94 67.86 25.42
C GLN A 268 -36.80 67.50 24.47
N ARG A 269 -36.13 68.51 23.89
CA ARG A 269 -34.96 68.30 23.03
C ARG A 269 -33.84 67.56 23.77
N ALA A 270 -33.53 67.96 25.01
CA ALA A 270 -32.51 67.29 25.82
C ALA A 270 -32.85 65.82 26.11
N TYR A 271 -34.14 65.48 26.31
CA TYR A 271 -34.58 64.09 26.48
C TYR A 271 -34.37 63.26 25.21
N PHE A 272 -34.74 63.80 24.05
CA PHE A 272 -34.54 63.14 22.76
C PHE A 272 -33.06 62.98 22.39
N GLU A 273 -32.21 63.95 22.72
CA GLU A 273 -30.75 63.82 22.52
C GLU A 273 -30.14 62.72 23.39
N ARG A 274 -30.54 62.62 24.67
CA ARG A 274 -30.07 61.56 25.58
C ARG A 274 -30.51 60.17 25.13
N THR A 275 -31.74 60.03 24.65
CA THR A 275 -32.25 58.75 24.14
C THR A 275 -31.55 58.36 22.83
N ASN A 276 -31.32 59.31 21.93
CA ASN A 276 -30.54 59.07 20.70
C ASN A 276 -29.09 58.66 20.99
N GLN A 277 -28.42 59.30 21.95
CA GLN A 277 -27.07 58.89 22.37
C GLN A 277 -27.06 57.46 22.91
N ARG A 278 -28.02 57.09 23.77
CA ARG A 278 -28.16 55.71 24.27
C ARG A 278 -28.34 54.70 23.15
N LEU A 279 -29.18 55.00 22.16
CA LEU A 279 -29.38 54.12 21.01
C LEU A 279 -28.12 53.97 20.16
N LYS A 280 -27.39 55.06 19.89
CA LYS A 280 -26.11 55.02 19.18
C LYS A 280 -25.08 54.16 19.91
N SER A 281 -24.94 54.33 21.23
CA SER A 281 -24.04 53.50 22.04
C SER A 281 -24.43 52.02 22.04
N LYS A 282 -25.74 51.72 22.08
CA LYS A 282 -26.23 50.34 22.03
C LYS A 282 -25.94 49.68 20.68
N ILE A 283 -26.15 50.38 19.57
CA ILE A 283 -25.83 49.89 18.22
C ILE A 283 -24.32 49.63 18.07
N SER A 284 -23.46 50.53 18.56
CA SER A 284 -22.01 50.32 18.46
C SER A 284 -21.55 49.12 19.30
N PHE A 285 -22.12 48.94 20.49
CA PHE A 285 -21.88 47.78 21.35
C PHE A 285 -22.33 46.48 20.68
N ASP A 286 -23.54 46.44 20.11
CA ASP A 286 -24.06 45.27 19.41
C ASP A 286 -23.22 44.93 18.16
N PHE A 287 -22.73 45.94 17.44
CA PHE A 287 -21.83 45.74 16.30
C PHE A 287 -20.47 45.15 16.73
N GLN A 288 -19.89 45.63 17.84
CA GLN A 288 -18.67 45.03 18.39
C GLN A 288 -18.90 43.59 18.88
N ARG A 289 -20.04 43.33 19.53
CA ARG A 289 -20.43 41.98 19.96
C ARG A 289 -20.58 41.04 18.76
N GLN A 290 -21.19 41.48 17.67
CA GLN A 290 -21.27 40.70 16.43
C GLN A 290 -19.89 40.42 15.85
N LYS A 291 -19.00 41.42 15.77
CA LYS A 291 -17.61 41.20 15.31
C LYS A 291 -16.89 40.16 16.15
N TYR A 292 -17.01 40.23 17.48
CA TYR A 292 -16.42 39.26 18.38
C TYR A 292 -16.97 37.84 18.14
N ILE A 293 -18.29 37.69 18.00
CA ILE A 293 -18.92 36.39 17.70
C ILE A 293 -18.43 35.84 16.35
N GLN A 294 -18.30 36.68 15.32
CA GLN A 294 -17.81 36.25 14.02
C GLN A 294 -16.35 35.78 14.09
N ILE A 295 -15.48 36.53 14.77
CA ILE A 295 -14.08 36.13 14.97
C ILE A 295 -13.99 34.80 15.73
N ARG A 296 -14.78 34.64 16.80
CA ARG A 296 -14.83 33.38 17.55
C ARG A 296 -15.30 32.21 16.68
N ARG A 297 -16.36 32.40 15.88
CA ARG A 297 -16.85 31.38 14.94
C ARG A 297 -15.78 31.00 13.91
N ILE A 298 -15.02 31.96 13.40
CA ILE A 298 -13.89 31.70 12.49
C ILE A 298 -12.78 30.90 13.20
N GLN A 299 -12.45 31.23 14.46
CA GLN A 299 -11.47 30.47 15.24
C GLN A 299 -11.92 29.02 15.46
N GLU A 300 -13.20 28.81 15.80
CA GLU A 300 -13.78 27.47 15.93
C GLU A 300 -13.73 26.71 14.60
N GLN A 301 -14.06 27.37 13.47
CA GLN A 301 -13.93 26.80 12.13
C GLN A 301 -12.49 26.40 11.78
N ILE A 302 -11.51 27.24 12.10
CA ILE A 302 -10.09 26.94 11.88
C ILE A 302 -9.65 25.75 12.74
N SER A 303 -10.10 25.66 13.99
CA SER A 303 -9.82 24.51 14.86
C SER A 303 -10.39 23.23 14.28
N MET A 304 -11.66 23.25 13.85
CA MET A 304 -12.30 22.11 13.19
C MET A 304 -11.56 21.70 11.91
N MET A 305 -11.14 22.66 11.08
CA MET A 305 -10.33 22.35 9.90
C MET A 305 -9.01 21.66 10.25
N ARG A 306 -8.33 22.07 11.33
CA ARG A 306 -7.09 21.41 11.78
C ARG A 306 -7.36 19.97 12.24
N GLU A 307 -8.45 19.75 12.96
CA GLU A 307 -8.86 18.40 13.37
C GLU A 307 -9.16 17.52 12.16
N ILE A 308 -9.95 18.01 11.19
CA ILE A 308 -10.25 17.29 9.94
C ILE A 308 -8.96 16.93 9.21
N SER A 309 -8.01 17.86 9.08
CA SER A 309 -6.71 17.58 8.47
C SER A 309 -5.90 16.54 9.24
N SER A 310 -5.94 16.55 10.58
CA SER A 310 -5.30 15.53 11.40
C SER A 310 -5.94 14.15 11.20
N TYR A 311 -7.27 14.08 11.12
CA TYR A 311 -7.97 12.83 10.79
C TYR A 311 -7.64 12.35 9.39
N GLY A 312 -7.52 13.24 8.40
CA GLY A 312 -7.08 12.90 7.06
C GLY A 312 -5.69 12.25 7.04
N LEU A 313 -4.74 12.78 7.82
CA LEU A 313 -3.42 12.16 7.97
C LEU A 313 -3.48 10.77 8.63
N LYS A 314 -4.32 10.61 9.67
CA LYS A 314 -4.53 9.30 10.31
C LYS A 314 -5.16 8.29 9.36
N VAL A 315 -6.07 8.72 8.48
CA VAL A 315 -6.68 7.84 7.46
C VAL A 315 -5.62 7.36 6.47
N ILE A 316 -4.77 8.26 5.96
CA ILE A 316 -3.65 7.90 5.07
C ILE A 316 -2.70 6.89 5.76
N GLU A 317 -2.43 7.10 7.05
CA GLU A 317 -1.61 6.18 7.83
C GLU A 317 -2.25 4.79 7.97
N VAL A 318 -3.56 4.72 8.24
CA VAL A 318 -4.30 3.46 8.31
C VAL A 318 -4.35 2.77 6.95
N GLU A 319 -4.58 3.49 5.85
CA GLU A 319 -4.54 2.95 4.49
C GLU A 319 -3.16 2.35 4.16
N ARG A 320 -2.08 3.03 4.58
CA ARG A 320 -0.71 2.50 4.44
C ARG A 320 -0.53 1.21 5.24
N ILE A 321 -1.00 1.16 6.48
CA ILE A 321 -0.91 -0.05 7.33
C ILE A 321 -1.71 -1.20 6.72
N LEU A 322 -2.91 -0.95 6.20
CA LEU A 322 -3.72 -1.97 5.52
C LEU A 322 -3.03 -2.49 4.26
N SER A 323 -2.45 -1.61 3.45
CA SER A 323 -1.66 -2.02 2.28
C SER A 323 -0.45 -2.88 2.67
N ASP A 324 0.27 -2.50 3.74
CA ASP A 324 1.40 -3.27 4.25
C ASP A 324 0.93 -4.64 4.78
N LEU A 325 -0.22 -4.71 5.48
CA LEU A 325 -0.81 -5.96 5.96
C LEU A 325 -1.29 -6.88 4.83
N ASP A 326 -1.87 -6.33 3.77
CA ASP A 326 -2.28 -7.09 2.58
C ASP A 326 -1.07 -7.71 1.89
N ILE A 327 0.03 -6.98 1.79
CA ILE A 327 1.32 -7.49 1.28
C ILE A 327 1.80 -8.66 2.15
N VAL A 328 1.80 -8.48 3.48
CA VAL A 328 2.23 -9.51 4.44
C VAL A 328 1.34 -10.75 4.35
N SER A 329 0.02 -10.57 4.28
CA SER A 329 -0.96 -11.65 4.18
C SER A 329 -0.79 -12.44 2.88
N ASN A 330 -0.66 -11.75 1.74
CA ASN A 330 -0.44 -12.38 0.44
C ASN A 330 0.87 -13.19 0.41
N VAL A 331 1.96 -12.66 0.98
CA VAL A 331 3.24 -13.36 1.07
C VAL A 331 3.13 -14.58 1.99
N ALA A 332 2.51 -14.42 3.17
CA ALA A 332 2.30 -15.53 4.12
C ALA A 332 1.45 -16.65 3.51
N PHE A 333 0.39 -16.30 2.78
CA PHE A 333 -0.47 -17.26 2.07
C PHE A 333 0.27 -17.95 0.91
N SER A 334 1.08 -17.21 0.15
CA SER A 334 1.84 -17.76 -0.97
C SER A 334 2.92 -18.75 -0.55
N MET A 335 3.50 -18.57 0.64
CA MET A 335 4.60 -19.38 1.15
C MET A 335 4.19 -20.36 2.26
N ASN A 336 2.88 -20.53 2.52
CA ASN A 336 2.33 -21.37 3.60
C ASN A 336 3.02 -21.13 4.96
N ALA A 337 3.37 -19.88 5.23
CA ALA A 337 4.02 -19.49 6.48
C ALA A 337 2.97 -19.36 7.58
N THR A 338 3.08 -20.15 8.63
CA THR A 338 2.10 -20.20 9.73
C THR A 338 2.64 -19.61 11.02
N THR A 339 3.97 -19.58 11.18
CA THR A 339 4.63 -18.98 12.34
C THR A 339 5.20 -17.59 12.01
N SER A 340 5.26 -16.71 13.01
CA SER A 340 5.77 -15.33 12.83
C SER A 340 7.19 -15.29 12.24
N ASN A 341 8.03 -16.28 12.55
CA ASN A 341 9.40 -16.36 12.03
C ASN A 341 9.44 -16.80 10.56
N GLU A 342 8.53 -17.69 10.13
CA GLU A 342 8.37 -18.08 8.73
C GLU A 342 7.87 -16.92 7.87
N ILE A 343 6.95 -16.11 8.38
CA ILE A 343 6.41 -14.94 7.67
C ILE A 343 7.50 -13.89 7.46
N VAL A 344 8.32 -13.62 8.48
CA VAL A 344 9.47 -12.70 8.36
C VAL A 344 10.51 -13.23 7.37
N HIS A 345 10.75 -14.54 7.34
CA HIS A 345 11.66 -15.16 6.37
C HIS A 345 11.11 -15.10 4.94
N ALA A 346 9.81 -15.37 4.74
CA ALA A 346 9.13 -15.26 3.46
C ALA A 346 9.13 -13.81 2.92
N LEU A 347 8.93 -12.81 3.80
CA LEU A 347 9.03 -11.39 3.45
C LEU A 347 10.45 -10.97 3.05
N LYS A 348 11.48 -11.49 3.74
CA LYS A 348 12.90 -11.28 3.36
C LYS A 348 13.20 -11.79 1.95
N ILE A 349 12.61 -12.92 1.57
CA ILE A 349 12.80 -13.52 0.25
C ILE A 349 12.02 -12.75 -0.83
N ALA A 350 10.77 -12.36 -0.55
CA ALA A 350 9.89 -11.75 -1.54
C ALA A 350 10.17 -10.26 -1.82
N GLN A 351 10.61 -9.49 -0.81
CA GLN A 351 10.81 -8.03 -0.93
C GLN A 351 12.27 -7.57 -0.72
N GLY A 352 13.19 -8.49 -0.46
CA GLY A 352 14.60 -8.19 -0.21
C GLY A 352 14.89 -7.68 1.21
N SER A 353 16.16 -7.75 1.63
CA SER A 353 16.62 -7.27 2.95
C SER A 353 16.32 -5.77 3.18
N ASP A 354 16.34 -4.99 2.11
CA ASP A 354 16.27 -3.53 2.15
C ASP A 354 14.90 -3.01 2.62
N PHE A 355 13.81 -3.75 2.37
CA PHE A 355 12.47 -3.34 2.81
C PHE A 355 12.33 -3.45 4.34
N ILE A 356 12.83 -4.54 4.90
CA ILE A 356 12.79 -4.77 6.35
C ILE A 356 13.74 -3.82 7.07
N GLU A 357 14.92 -3.57 6.52
CA GLU A 357 15.87 -2.61 7.10
C GLU A 357 15.33 -1.17 7.09
N LYS A 358 14.65 -0.77 6.02
CA LYS A 358 13.93 0.53 5.97
C LYS A 358 12.81 0.60 7.01
N LYS A 359 12.01 -0.45 7.19
CA LYS A 359 10.98 -0.47 8.23
C LYS A 359 11.58 -0.47 9.64
N GLN A 360 12.70 -1.16 9.86
CA GLN A 360 13.41 -1.17 11.14
C GLN A 360 13.94 0.23 11.50
N THR A 361 14.50 0.95 10.51
CA THR A 361 14.97 2.33 10.70
C THR A 361 13.83 3.32 10.91
N GLU A 362 12.68 3.15 10.25
CA GLU A 362 11.47 3.94 10.47
C GLU A 362 10.92 3.74 11.90
N ILE A 363 10.86 2.49 12.38
CA ILE A 363 10.46 2.17 13.76
C ILE A 363 11.41 2.79 14.77
N ASN A 364 12.72 2.69 14.56
CA ASN A 364 13.73 3.30 15.45
C ASN A 364 13.62 4.84 15.47
N SER A 365 13.27 5.47 14.35
CA SER A 365 13.02 6.91 14.28
C SER A 365 11.79 7.32 15.09
N ILE A 366 10.70 6.53 15.01
CA ILE A 366 9.48 6.75 15.78
C ILE A 366 9.75 6.60 17.28
N ILE A 367 10.50 5.58 17.70
CA ILE A 367 10.88 5.37 19.10
C ILE A 367 11.65 6.58 19.63
N ASN A 368 12.67 7.07 18.89
CA ASN A 368 13.45 8.25 19.27
C ASN A 368 12.58 9.52 19.38
N GLN A 369 11.57 9.68 18.51
CA GLN A 369 10.64 10.81 18.60
C GLN A 369 9.72 10.71 19.82
N GLN A 370 9.24 9.51 20.13
CA GLN A 370 8.42 9.26 21.32
C GLN A 370 9.21 9.49 22.60
N GLU A 371 10.47 9.04 22.68
CA GLU A 371 11.37 9.29 23.81
C GLU A 371 11.54 10.79 24.07
N LYS A 372 11.82 11.59 23.03
CA LYS A 372 11.90 13.05 23.15
C LYS A 372 10.59 13.69 23.61
N ARG A 373 9.44 13.17 23.15
CA ARG A 373 8.14 13.70 23.57
C ARG A 373 7.84 13.38 25.03
N ILE A 374 8.21 12.19 25.49
CA ILE A 374 8.09 11.79 26.89
C ILE A 374 8.97 12.67 27.77
N GLU A 375 10.19 12.98 27.34
CA GLU A 375 11.10 13.92 28.02
C GLU A 375 10.47 15.32 28.15
N GLN A 376 9.98 15.90 27.06
CA GLN A 376 9.28 17.20 27.09
C GLN A 376 8.05 17.23 28.00
N LEU A 377 7.29 16.13 28.03
CA LEU A 377 6.12 16.01 28.91
C LEU A 377 6.53 15.90 30.37
N ARG A 378 7.64 15.22 30.69
CA ARG A 378 8.21 15.18 32.04
C ARG A 378 8.65 16.56 32.50
N ASP A 379 9.37 17.31 31.67
CA ASP A 379 9.78 18.69 31.98
C ASP A 379 8.57 19.60 32.21
N SER A 380 7.53 19.45 31.38
CA SER A 380 6.29 20.24 31.52
C SER A 380 5.54 19.90 32.82
N ILE A 381 5.53 18.63 33.23
CA ILE A 381 4.94 18.20 34.50
C ILE A 381 5.75 18.77 35.67
N GLU A 382 7.07 18.73 35.62
CA GLU A 382 7.94 19.29 36.67
C GLU A 382 7.69 20.79 36.87
N ILE A 383 7.60 21.55 35.78
CA ILE A 383 7.28 22.99 35.83
C ILE A 383 5.89 23.23 36.43
N LEU A 384 4.88 22.42 36.06
CA LEU A 384 3.52 22.55 36.60
C LEU A 384 3.45 22.18 38.08
N GLU A 385 4.18 21.16 38.51
CA GLU A 385 4.30 20.77 39.91
C GLU A 385 4.99 21.86 40.74
N GLU A 386 6.03 22.49 40.20
CA GLU A 386 6.72 23.61 40.86
C GLU A 386 5.80 24.84 40.98
N ASN A 387 5.07 25.18 39.93
CA ASN A 387 4.06 26.24 39.97
C ASN A 387 2.97 25.95 41.01
N LEU A 388 2.44 24.73 41.06
CA LEU A 388 1.45 24.31 42.08
C LEU A 388 2.00 24.43 43.50
N ARG A 389 3.27 24.07 43.73
CA ARG A 389 3.93 24.25 45.02
C ARG A 389 4.06 25.72 45.39
N GLN A 390 4.40 26.59 44.43
CA GLN A 390 4.48 28.03 44.66
C GLN A 390 3.11 28.66 44.97
N THR A 391 2.06 28.30 44.23
CA THR A 391 0.69 28.78 44.50
C THR A 391 0.18 28.28 45.85
N SER A 392 0.47 27.02 46.21
CA SER A 392 0.11 26.46 47.52
C SER A 392 0.82 27.20 48.67
N LYS A 393 2.11 27.56 48.49
CA LYS A 393 2.85 28.39 49.45
C LYS A 393 2.26 29.79 49.58
N GLN A 394 1.90 30.44 48.47
CA GLN A 394 1.23 31.75 48.50
C GLN A 394 -0.10 31.69 49.25
N PHE A 395 -0.92 30.67 48.98
CA PHE A 395 -2.21 30.49 49.65
C PHE A 395 -2.06 30.24 51.15
N GLN A 396 -1.05 29.45 51.56
CA GLN A 396 -0.73 29.27 52.99
C GLN A 396 -0.25 30.56 53.65
N LEU A 397 0.57 31.37 52.97
CA LEU A 397 1.01 32.68 53.48
C LEU A 397 -0.18 33.64 53.66
N GLU A 398 -1.09 33.72 52.69
CA GLU A 398 -2.31 34.54 52.79
C GLU A 398 -3.23 34.09 53.93
N LEU A 399 -3.37 32.77 54.14
CA LEU A 399 -4.12 32.22 55.28
C LEU A 399 -3.47 32.58 56.62
N THR A 400 -2.15 32.45 56.75
CA THR A 400 -1.44 32.83 58.00
C THR A 400 -1.48 34.34 58.26
N PHE A 401 -1.45 35.17 57.21
CA PHE A 401 -1.58 36.61 57.33
C PHE A 401 -3.00 37.00 57.80
N ASN A 402 -4.05 36.41 57.22
CA ASN A 402 -5.43 36.67 57.62
C ASN A 402 -5.76 36.17 59.04
N ILE A 403 -5.18 35.06 59.49
CA ILE A 403 -5.37 34.57 60.85
C ILE A 403 -4.71 35.50 61.88
N ASN A 404 -3.50 36.00 61.62
CA ASN A 404 -2.79 36.91 62.53
C ASN A 404 -3.43 38.31 62.64
N TYR A 405 -4.20 38.75 61.65
CA TYR A 405 -4.98 40.00 61.72
C TYR A 405 -6.35 39.87 62.40
N SER A 406 -6.82 38.64 62.67
CA SER A 406 -8.10 38.40 63.36
C SER A 406 -7.94 38.14 64.86
N THR A 407 -6.71 38.08 65.39
CA THR A 407 -6.40 37.80 66.80
C THR A 407 -5.74 38.96 67.57
N ASN A 408 -5.64 40.14 66.97
CA ASN A 408 -5.38 41.42 67.66
C ASN A 408 -6.64 42.27 67.60
#